data_AF-A0ABD0BYR8-F1
#
_entry.id   AF-A0ABD0BYR8-F1
#
_cell.length_a   1.000
_cell.length_b   1.000
_cell.length_c   1.000
_cell.angle_alpha   90.00
_cell.angle_beta   90.00
_cell.angle_gamma   90.00
#
_symmetry.space_group_name_H-M   'P 1'
#
loop_
_entity.id
_entity.type
_entity.pdbx_description
1 polymer ?
#
loop_
_entity_poly.entity_id
_entity_poly.type
_entity_poly.pdbx_seq_one_letter_code
_entity_poly.pdbx_strand_id
1 'polypeptide(L)'
;MSKQNSETTTLYRQVKNPNPVFIPEKGKKTLPFCEKIREKAVGFTERAEFQALVAMLIARGERKKRPPVLRIRALEASVQAMCHYFNPLANRVGSSLTTMSIRCGLATEKKRLSITRLTGALKFLAQLNLITYNTEYDKEIGCNIPTDITFTPLMWQVLGVSEEAVAAARRSRIEWENKQREKKGLPRAGADELISAAWSFVRERFRQYHKSRYEHGMKRHRARKDAPRTRKEIELLVRQQIQKEIRKGRFFGNLDAVRAEIERRVSERMKLSRGHYARLGDALLVTT
;
A
#
# COMPACT_ATOMS: atom_id res chain seq x y z
N MET A 1 -24.59 -13.91 36.13
CA MET A 1 -24.30 -12.45 36.01
C MET A 1 -24.02 -12.13 34.56
N SER A 2 -25.04 -11.62 33.85
CA SER A 2 -24.96 -11.24 32.44
C SER A 2 -24.27 -9.87 32.33
N LYS A 3 -23.12 -9.82 31.63
CA LYS A 3 -22.47 -8.55 31.28
C LYS A 3 -23.38 -7.81 30.29
N GLN A 4 -24.09 -6.79 30.77
CA GLN A 4 -24.73 -5.81 29.90
C GLN A 4 -23.65 -5.16 29.03
N ASN A 5 -23.69 -5.46 27.73
CA ASN A 5 -22.99 -4.66 26.73
C ASN A 5 -23.63 -3.27 26.75
N SER A 6 -22.97 -2.30 27.40
CA SER A 6 -23.32 -0.90 27.24
C SER A 6 -23.08 -0.52 25.78
N GLU A 7 -24.13 -0.54 24.96
CA GLU A 7 -24.07 0.01 23.61
C GLU A 7 -23.64 1.47 23.73
N THR A 8 -22.40 1.75 23.32
CA THR A 8 -21.86 3.10 23.28
C THR A 8 -22.73 3.91 22.31
N THR A 9 -23.69 4.66 22.84
CA THR A 9 -24.59 5.49 22.03
C THR A 9 -23.76 6.62 21.43
N THR A 10 -23.22 6.41 20.25
CA THR A 10 -22.42 7.42 19.56
C THR A 10 -23.34 8.55 19.09
N LEU A 11 -23.11 9.77 19.59
CA LEU A 11 -23.84 10.99 19.18
C LEU A 11 -23.84 11.22 17.65
N TYR A 12 -22.87 10.63 16.94
CA TYR A 12 -22.72 10.76 15.49
C TYR A 12 -23.21 9.52 14.74
N ARG A 13 -24.35 9.62 14.03
CA ARG A 13 -24.85 8.57 13.12
C ARG A 13 -24.09 8.48 11.78
N GLN A 14 -23.32 9.51 11.44
CA GLN A 14 -22.68 9.66 10.13
C GLN A 14 -21.46 8.75 9.93
N VAL A 15 -20.82 8.31 11.03
CA VAL A 15 -19.56 7.54 10.98
C VAL A 15 -19.62 6.37 11.94
N LYS A 16 -19.02 5.24 11.57
CA LYS A 16 -18.93 4.04 12.42
C LYS A 16 -18.04 4.26 13.66
N ASN A 17 -16.97 5.05 13.51
CA ASN A 17 -16.04 5.36 14.60
C ASN A 17 -15.83 6.88 14.72
N PRO A 18 -16.52 7.57 15.64
CA PRO A 18 -16.38 9.01 15.82
C PRO A 18 -15.08 9.43 16.52
N ASN A 19 -14.38 8.50 17.17
CA ASN A 19 -13.16 8.73 17.95
C ASN A 19 -12.02 7.84 17.42
N PRO A 20 -11.55 8.07 16.18
CA PRO A 20 -10.45 7.31 15.61
C PRO A 20 -9.16 7.51 16.42
N VAL A 21 -8.44 6.42 16.65
CA VAL A 21 -7.13 6.40 17.32
C VAL A 21 -6.22 5.52 16.47
N PHE A 22 -4.99 5.97 16.27
CA PHE A 22 -3.99 5.15 15.61
C PHE A 22 -3.44 4.09 16.56
N ILE A 23 -3.55 2.82 16.16
CA ILE A 23 -3.00 1.69 16.90
C ILE A 23 -2.01 0.95 16.00
N PRO A 24 -0.71 0.90 16.35
CA PRO A 24 0.30 0.21 15.54
C PRO A 24 0.05 -1.31 15.51
N GLU A 25 0.68 -1.98 14.54
CA GLU A 25 0.56 -3.43 14.42
C GLU A 25 1.31 -4.15 15.54
N LYS A 26 0.63 -5.12 16.19
CA LYS A 26 1.23 -5.91 17.27
C LYS A 26 2.50 -6.61 16.77
N GLY A 27 3.59 -6.45 17.52
CA GLY A 27 4.88 -7.09 17.23
C GLY A 27 5.74 -6.40 16.16
N LYS A 28 5.23 -5.36 15.47
CA LYS A 28 6.04 -4.58 14.51
C LYS A 28 6.49 -3.27 15.13
N LYS A 29 7.78 -3.19 15.46
CA LYS A 29 8.41 -1.95 15.91
C LYS A 29 8.67 -1.01 14.72
N THR A 30 8.64 0.28 14.97
CA THR A 30 9.10 1.30 14.00
C THR A 30 10.46 1.85 14.42
N LEU A 31 11.04 2.74 13.62
CA LEU A 31 12.32 3.37 13.95
C LEU A 31 12.16 4.30 15.17
N PRO A 32 13.17 4.41 16.06
CA PRO A 32 13.10 5.33 17.21
C PRO A 32 12.77 6.78 16.82
N PHE A 33 13.28 7.24 15.67
CA PHE A 33 12.92 8.56 15.13
C PHE A 33 11.42 8.67 14.84
N CYS A 34 10.81 7.62 14.24
CA CYS A 34 9.39 7.58 13.90
C CYS A 34 8.49 7.54 15.15
N GLU A 35 8.94 6.89 16.22
CA GLU A 35 8.25 6.91 17.52
C GLU A 35 8.23 8.33 18.10
N LYS A 36 9.39 9.01 18.11
CA LYS A 36 9.51 10.40 18.60
C LYS A 36 8.64 11.39 17.82
N ILE A 37 8.65 11.32 16.48
CA ILE A 37 7.80 12.24 15.69
C ILE A 37 6.31 11.90 15.83
N ARG A 38 5.95 10.63 16.08
CA ARG A 38 4.57 10.22 16.36
C ARG A 38 4.11 10.76 17.72
N GLU A 39 4.96 10.74 18.74
CA GLU A 39 4.66 11.35 20.04
C GLU A 39 4.47 12.86 19.91
N LYS A 40 5.33 13.54 19.13
CA LYS A 40 5.14 14.95 18.80
C LYS A 40 3.85 15.21 18.02
N ALA A 41 3.39 14.27 17.20
CA ALA A 41 2.14 14.43 16.46
C ALA A 41 0.87 14.40 17.34
N VAL A 42 0.96 14.08 18.63
CA VAL A 42 -0.19 14.17 19.54
C VAL A 42 -0.56 15.64 19.78
N GLY A 43 -1.85 15.96 19.68
CA GLY A 43 -2.36 17.33 19.75
C GLY A 43 -2.03 18.13 18.48
N PHE A 44 -1.66 17.48 17.37
CA PHE A 44 -1.24 18.16 16.13
C PHE A 44 -2.26 19.20 15.66
N THR A 45 -3.55 18.84 15.73
CA THR A 45 -4.63 19.73 15.29
C THR A 45 -4.93 20.87 16.25
N GLU A 46 -4.40 20.87 17.46
CA GLU A 46 -4.62 21.92 18.47
C GLU A 46 -3.53 23.01 18.43
N ARG A 47 -2.42 22.73 17.74
CA ARG A 47 -1.26 23.63 17.62
C ARG A 47 -1.61 24.94 16.91
N ALA A 48 -0.98 26.02 17.36
CA ALA A 48 -1.20 27.36 16.82
C ALA A 48 -0.88 27.44 15.32
N GLU A 49 0.20 26.78 14.89
CA GLU A 49 0.65 26.75 13.50
C GLU A 49 -0.39 26.07 12.61
N PHE A 50 -0.94 24.93 13.04
CA PHE A 50 -2.02 24.26 12.30
C PHE A 50 -3.26 25.16 12.20
N GLN A 51 -3.65 25.79 13.32
CA GLN A 51 -4.81 26.68 13.33
C GLN A 51 -4.62 27.92 12.45
N ALA A 52 -3.41 28.47 12.42
CA ALA A 52 -3.03 29.58 11.55
C ALA A 52 -3.11 29.18 10.07
N LEU A 53 -2.58 28.02 9.68
CA LEU A 53 -2.68 27.53 8.30
C LEU A 53 -4.13 27.36 7.85
N VAL A 54 -4.99 26.82 8.73
CA VAL A 54 -6.44 26.70 8.45
C VAL A 54 -7.09 28.09 8.30
N ALA A 55 -6.73 29.06 9.14
CA ALA A 55 -7.24 30.43 9.04
C ALA A 55 -6.80 31.11 7.74
N MET A 56 -5.55 30.91 7.31
CA MET A 56 -5.04 31.42 6.04
C MET A 56 -5.80 30.86 4.84
N LEU A 57 -6.12 29.56 4.82
CA LEU A 57 -6.96 28.98 3.76
C LEU A 57 -8.35 29.62 3.69
N ILE A 58 -8.91 30.00 4.85
CA ILE A 58 -10.21 30.67 4.91
C ILE A 58 -10.09 32.11 4.41
N ALA A 59 -9.07 32.84 4.84
CA ALA A 59 -8.81 34.22 4.41
C ALA A 59 -8.58 34.32 2.90
N ARG A 60 -7.94 33.33 2.28
CA ARG A 60 -7.73 33.24 0.82
C ARG A 60 -8.97 32.79 0.05
N GLY A 61 -10.08 32.46 0.70
CA GLY A 61 -11.29 31.96 0.06
C GLY A 61 -11.22 30.51 -0.45
N GLU A 62 -10.09 29.82 -0.26
CA GLU A 62 -9.91 28.40 -0.62
C GLU A 62 -10.79 27.47 0.22
N ARG A 63 -11.30 27.97 1.35
CA ARG A 63 -12.20 27.23 2.24
C ARG A 63 -13.19 28.16 2.94
N LYS A 64 -14.48 27.79 2.96
CA LYS A 64 -15.53 28.60 3.60
C LYS A 64 -15.55 28.56 5.14
N LYS A 65 -15.14 27.45 5.76
CA LYS A 65 -15.26 27.22 7.21
C LYS A 65 -14.21 26.27 7.75
N ARG A 66 -13.96 26.28 9.06
CA ARG A 66 -13.05 25.32 9.71
C ARG A 66 -13.45 23.86 9.45
N PRO A 67 -12.50 22.91 9.46
CA PRO A 67 -12.82 21.50 9.35
C PRO A 67 -13.77 21.05 10.46
N PRO A 68 -14.79 20.22 10.16
CA PRO A 68 -15.68 19.71 11.19
C PRO A 68 -14.93 18.80 12.17
N VAL A 69 -15.43 18.65 13.39
CA VAL A 69 -14.80 17.87 14.48
C VAL A 69 -14.41 16.46 14.04
N LEU A 70 -15.27 15.76 13.31
CA LEU A 70 -14.98 14.41 12.81
C LEU A 70 -13.82 14.35 11.80
N ARG A 71 -13.56 15.45 11.07
CA ARG A 71 -12.40 15.58 10.18
C ARG A 71 -11.14 15.89 11.00
N ILE A 72 -11.24 16.75 12.01
CA ILE A 72 -10.14 17.05 12.96
C ILE A 72 -9.64 15.76 13.62
N ARG A 73 -10.54 14.96 14.20
CA ARG A 73 -10.16 13.67 14.80
C ARG A 73 -9.55 12.69 13.80
N ALA A 74 -10.05 12.69 12.56
CA ALA A 74 -9.46 11.85 11.51
C ALA A 74 -8.05 12.33 11.13
N LEU A 75 -7.80 13.65 11.08
CA LEU A 75 -6.47 14.21 10.83
C LEU A 75 -5.50 13.77 11.92
N GLU A 76 -5.89 13.90 13.18
CA GLU A 76 -5.08 13.51 14.34
C GLU A 76 -4.57 12.07 14.23
N ALA A 77 -5.49 11.11 14.04
CA ALA A 77 -5.12 9.71 13.86
C ALA A 77 -4.31 9.47 12.57
N SER A 78 -4.58 10.22 11.50
CA SER A 78 -3.86 10.07 10.22
C SER A 78 -2.41 10.53 10.32
N VAL A 79 -2.14 11.67 10.99
CA VAL A 79 -0.78 12.19 11.18
C VAL A 79 0.03 11.23 12.02
N GLN A 80 -0.52 10.71 13.12
CA GLN A 80 0.16 9.69 13.94
C GLN A 80 0.51 8.43 13.12
N ALA A 81 -0.40 7.97 12.26
CA ALA A 81 -0.12 6.83 11.38
C ALA A 81 0.98 7.14 10.37
N MET A 82 0.96 8.32 9.75
CA MET A 82 2.01 8.74 8.81
C MET A 82 3.37 8.79 9.50
N CYS A 83 3.45 9.41 10.67
CA CYS A 83 4.66 9.47 11.49
C CYS A 83 5.20 8.08 11.84
N HIS A 84 4.32 7.14 12.21
CA HIS A 84 4.71 5.77 12.53
C HIS A 84 5.28 5.01 11.33
N TYR A 85 4.71 5.20 10.15
CA TYR A 85 5.12 4.51 8.92
C TYR A 85 6.12 5.30 8.08
N PHE A 86 6.68 6.39 8.61
CA PHE A 86 7.59 7.25 7.88
C PHE A 86 8.94 6.58 7.63
N ASN A 87 9.50 6.77 6.44
CA ASN A 87 10.86 6.37 6.10
C ASN A 87 11.74 7.62 5.93
N PRO A 88 12.66 7.91 6.87
CA PRO A 88 13.51 9.09 6.81
C PRO A 88 14.54 9.06 5.68
N LEU A 89 14.88 7.88 5.14
CA LEU A 89 15.79 7.77 4.00
C LEU A 89 15.16 8.40 2.74
N ALA A 90 13.95 7.94 2.42
CA ALA A 90 13.22 8.30 1.21
C ALA A 90 12.30 9.52 1.38
N ASN A 91 12.16 10.06 2.60
CA ASN A 91 11.15 11.03 2.99
C ASN A 91 9.73 10.60 2.55
N ARG A 92 9.35 9.35 2.85
CA ARG A 92 8.10 8.76 2.34
C ARG A 92 7.38 7.94 3.39
N VAL A 93 6.05 7.96 3.38
CA VAL A 93 5.21 7.05 4.18
C VAL A 93 5.17 5.67 3.52
N GLY A 94 5.70 4.65 4.20
CA GLY A 94 5.91 3.30 3.67
C GLY A 94 4.73 2.32 3.83
N SER A 95 3.53 2.81 4.15
CA SER A 95 2.35 1.96 4.40
C SER A 95 1.24 2.25 3.41
N SER A 96 0.43 1.23 3.11
CA SER A 96 -0.73 1.43 2.24
C SER A 96 -1.80 2.27 2.93
N LEU A 97 -2.52 3.10 2.16
CA LEU A 97 -3.67 3.86 2.68
C LEU A 97 -4.72 2.95 3.33
N THR A 98 -4.88 1.74 2.82
CA THR A 98 -5.76 0.73 3.41
C THR A 98 -5.30 0.33 4.80
N THR A 99 -4.03 -0.05 4.94
CA THR A 99 -3.43 -0.42 6.23
C THR A 99 -3.54 0.73 7.22
N MET A 100 -3.17 1.95 6.83
CA MET A 100 -3.29 3.13 7.68
C MET A 100 -4.75 3.36 8.11
N SER A 101 -5.69 3.30 7.17
CA SER A 101 -7.11 3.55 7.46
C SER A 101 -7.67 2.53 8.47
N ILE A 102 -7.28 1.26 8.34
CA ILE A 102 -7.66 0.20 9.29
C ILE A 102 -7.05 0.49 10.67
N ARG A 103 -5.75 0.81 10.71
CA ARG A 103 -5.01 1.04 11.97
C ARG A 103 -5.45 2.31 12.70
N CYS A 104 -5.98 3.30 11.99
CA CYS A 104 -6.61 4.49 12.59
C CYS A 104 -8.07 4.26 13.01
N GLY A 105 -8.67 3.09 12.71
CA GLY A 105 -10.10 2.87 12.88
C GLY A 105 -10.97 3.78 12.00
N LEU A 106 -10.43 4.25 10.86
CA LEU A 106 -11.11 5.11 9.89
C LEU A 106 -11.75 4.32 8.74
N ALA A 107 -11.30 3.09 8.52
CA ALA A 107 -11.85 2.19 7.53
C ALA A 107 -13.28 1.77 7.90
N THR A 108 -14.13 1.67 6.89
CA THR A 108 -15.49 1.16 7.03
C THR A 108 -15.74 0.09 6.01
N GLU A 109 -16.55 -0.90 6.36
CA GLU A 109 -16.91 -1.99 5.46
C GLU A 109 -18.42 -2.20 5.54
N LYS A 110 -19.08 -2.11 4.37
CA LYS A 110 -20.49 -2.48 4.18
C LYS A 110 -20.59 -3.63 3.18
N LYS A 111 -20.44 -3.33 1.89
CA LYS A 111 -20.28 -4.31 0.79
C LYS A 111 -18.84 -4.36 0.26
N ARG A 112 -18.11 -3.25 0.41
CA ARG A 112 -16.71 -3.07 0.05
C ARG A 112 -16.03 -2.23 1.11
N LEU A 113 -14.71 -2.37 1.23
CA LEU A 113 -13.89 -1.54 2.10
C LEU A 113 -13.84 -0.10 1.57
N SER A 114 -14.14 0.86 2.44
CA SER A 114 -14.06 2.30 2.18
C SER A 114 -13.06 2.95 3.12
N ILE A 115 -12.16 3.74 2.54
CA ILE A 115 -11.09 4.48 3.24
C ILE A 115 -11.22 6.00 3.08
N THR A 116 -12.41 6.48 2.68
CA THR A 116 -12.66 7.87 2.30
C THR A 116 -12.37 8.88 3.40
N ARG A 117 -12.50 8.48 4.68
CA ARG A 117 -12.16 9.35 5.82
C ARG A 117 -10.68 9.62 5.90
N LEU A 118 -9.83 8.60 5.70
CA LEU A 118 -8.39 8.75 5.64
C LEU A 118 -8.00 9.59 4.43
N THR A 119 -8.46 9.23 3.23
CA THR A 119 -8.08 9.96 2.00
C THR A 119 -8.53 11.42 2.04
N GLY A 120 -9.71 11.71 2.61
CA GLY A 120 -10.18 13.07 2.83
C GLY A 120 -9.35 13.84 3.85
N ALA A 121 -8.80 13.19 4.87
CA ALA A 121 -7.87 13.81 5.83
C ALA A 121 -6.52 14.12 5.16
N LEU A 122 -5.95 13.16 4.43
CA LEU A 122 -4.67 13.33 3.74
C LEU A 122 -4.74 14.40 2.64
N LYS A 123 -5.81 14.42 1.83
CA LYS A 123 -6.02 15.51 0.85
C LYS A 123 -6.10 16.88 1.50
N PHE A 124 -6.63 16.97 2.72
CA PHE A 124 -6.67 18.24 3.45
C PHE A 124 -5.29 18.66 3.97
N LEU A 125 -4.46 17.71 4.40
CA LEU A 125 -3.05 17.99 4.74
C LEU A 125 -2.25 18.44 3.51
N ALA A 126 -2.54 17.86 2.34
CA ALA A 126 -1.95 18.29 1.08
C ALA A 126 -2.39 19.70 0.69
N GLN A 127 -3.68 20.05 0.90
CA GLN A 127 -4.17 21.43 0.70
C GLN A 127 -3.45 22.44 1.60
N LEU A 128 -3.04 22.03 2.81
CA LEU A 128 -2.25 22.85 3.73
C LEU A 128 -0.74 22.88 3.38
N ASN A 129 -0.32 22.24 2.28
CA ASN A 129 1.09 22.08 1.88
C ASN A 129 1.98 21.41 2.94
N LEU A 130 1.39 20.56 3.79
CA LEU A 130 2.13 19.79 4.80
C LEU A 130 2.67 18.48 4.23
N ILE A 131 2.00 17.92 3.24
CA ILE A 131 2.44 16.71 2.57
C ILE A 131 2.33 16.87 1.08
N THR A 132 3.17 16.15 0.34
CA THR A 132 2.83 15.82 -1.05
C THR A 132 1.87 14.63 -1.05
N TYR A 133 0.98 14.58 -2.03
CA TYR A 133 0.02 13.50 -2.20
C TYR A 133 -0.10 13.21 -3.69
N ASN A 134 0.70 12.28 -4.20
CA ASN A 134 0.70 11.93 -5.62
C ASN A 134 0.09 10.54 -5.82
N THR A 135 -0.86 10.41 -6.73
CA THR A 135 -1.46 9.12 -7.11
C THR A 135 -1.40 8.99 -8.61
N GLU A 136 -0.62 8.01 -9.08
CA GLU A 136 -0.45 7.73 -10.51
C GLU A 136 -1.30 6.52 -10.90
N TYR A 137 -1.95 6.57 -12.08
CA TYR A 137 -2.63 5.41 -12.65
C TYR A 137 -1.67 4.65 -13.57
N ASP A 138 -1.41 3.39 -13.26
CA ASP A 138 -0.61 2.51 -14.10
C ASP A 138 -1.52 1.81 -15.12
N LYS A 139 -1.39 2.18 -16.40
CA LYS A 139 -2.21 1.62 -17.49
C LYS A 139 -1.91 0.15 -17.75
N GLU A 140 -0.69 -0.32 -17.51
CA GLU A 140 -0.31 -1.71 -17.78
C GLU A 140 -0.96 -2.67 -16.79
N ILE A 141 -1.04 -2.24 -15.53
CA ILE A 141 -1.64 -3.02 -14.44
C ILE A 141 -3.14 -2.75 -14.34
N GLY A 142 -3.60 -1.61 -14.86
CA GLY A 142 -5.00 -1.19 -14.82
C GLY A 142 -5.44 -0.75 -13.42
N CYS A 143 -4.53 -0.22 -12.60
CA CYS A 143 -4.84 0.27 -11.28
C CYS A 143 -3.96 1.46 -10.86
N ASN A 144 -4.42 2.21 -9.86
CA ASN A 144 -3.60 3.24 -9.23
C ASN A 144 -2.40 2.61 -8.50
N ILE A 145 -1.21 3.15 -8.74
CA ILE A 145 0.00 2.91 -7.96
C ILE A 145 -0.25 3.39 -6.52
N PRO A 146 0.38 2.78 -5.50
CA PRO A 146 0.31 3.29 -4.13
C PRO A 146 0.59 4.78 -4.10
N THR A 147 -0.30 5.53 -3.46
CA THR A 147 -0.15 6.97 -3.30
C THR A 147 1.17 7.27 -2.61
N ASP A 148 1.96 8.13 -3.25
CA ASP A 148 3.21 8.63 -2.70
C ASP A 148 2.92 9.83 -1.81
N ILE A 149 3.33 9.69 -0.55
CA ILE A 149 3.18 10.72 0.48
C ILE A 149 4.55 11.04 1.04
N THR A 150 4.97 12.29 0.89
CA THR A 150 6.20 12.84 1.49
C THR A 150 5.86 14.00 2.42
N PHE A 151 6.71 14.25 3.41
CA PHE A 151 6.54 15.41 4.29
C PHE A 151 7.26 16.62 3.71
N THR A 152 6.62 17.79 3.78
CA THR A 152 7.25 19.06 3.40
C THR A 152 8.03 19.65 4.58
N PRO A 153 8.94 20.62 4.34
CA PRO A 153 9.57 21.37 5.43
C PRO A 153 8.58 21.98 6.42
N LEU A 154 7.44 22.48 5.91
CA LEU A 154 6.38 23.06 6.73
C LEU A 154 5.80 22.04 7.74
N MET A 155 5.68 20.77 7.35
CA MET A 155 5.23 19.74 8.29
C MET A 155 6.17 19.55 9.46
N TRP A 156 7.49 19.65 9.24
CA TRP A 156 8.47 19.55 10.31
C TRP A 156 8.39 20.74 11.27
N GLN A 157 8.17 21.94 10.73
CA GLN A 157 7.91 23.14 11.54
C GLN A 157 6.65 22.97 12.41
N VAL A 158 5.52 22.55 11.82
CA VAL A 158 4.28 22.33 12.57
C VAL A 158 4.44 21.23 13.63
N LEU A 159 5.21 20.18 13.36
CA LEU A 159 5.51 19.12 14.33
C LEU A 159 6.56 19.55 15.39
N GLY A 160 7.22 20.70 15.21
CA GLY A 160 8.30 21.15 16.08
C GLY A 160 9.52 20.22 16.00
N VAL A 161 9.85 19.74 14.80
CA VAL A 161 10.99 18.88 14.51
C VAL A 161 11.99 19.68 13.69
N SER A 162 13.24 19.76 14.13
CA SER A 162 14.27 20.50 13.41
C SER A 162 14.75 19.74 12.18
N GLU A 163 15.18 20.46 11.15
CA GLU A 163 15.68 19.85 9.91
C GLU A 163 16.96 19.05 10.16
N GLU A 164 17.79 19.46 11.13
CA GLU A 164 19.00 18.74 11.54
C GLU A 164 18.65 17.37 12.14
N ALA A 165 17.55 17.29 12.90
CA ALA A 165 17.08 16.02 13.45
C ALA A 165 16.60 15.08 12.34
N VAL A 166 15.92 15.61 11.32
CA VAL A 166 15.52 14.83 10.13
C VAL A 166 16.76 14.37 9.34
N ALA A 167 17.73 15.26 9.13
CA ALA A 167 18.98 14.96 8.43
C ALA A 167 19.83 13.92 9.20
N ALA A 168 19.87 14.00 10.53
CA ALA A 168 20.53 13.01 11.38
C ALA A 168 19.85 11.64 11.28
N ALA A 169 18.52 11.59 11.31
CA ALA A 169 17.77 10.35 11.11
C ALA A 169 18.03 9.74 9.73
N ARG A 170 18.11 10.57 8.69
CA ARG A 170 18.45 10.15 7.33
C ARG A 170 19.87 9.57 7.24
N ARG A 171 20.88 10.27 7.77
CA ARG A 171 22.27 9.79 7.82
C ARG A 171 22.39 8.47 8.57
N SER A 172 21.75 8.37 9.74
CA SER A 172 21.70 7.12 10.50
C SER A 172 21.09 5.97 9.70
N ARG A 173 20.05 6.25 8.89
CA ARG A 173 19.43 5.23 8.05
C ARG A 173 20.32 4.81 6.89
N ILE A 174 21.02 5.74 6.24
CA ILE A 174 22.01 5.46 5.19
C ILE A 174 23.09 4.50 5.71
N GLU A 175 23.68 4.81 6.87
CA GLU A 175 24.70 3.95 7.48
C GLU A 175 24.17 2.57 7.83
N TRP A 176 22.93 2.49 8.34
CA TRP A 176 22.31 1.21 8.63
C TRP A 176 22.12 0.35 7.36
N GLU A 177 21.63 0.94 6.27
CA GLU A 177 21.46 0.23 4.99
C GLU A 177 22.81 -0.23 4.42
N ASN A 178 23.83 0.62 4.47
CA ASN A 178 25.17 0.24 4.03
C ASN A 178 25.76 -0.91 4.86
N LYS A 179 25.57 -0.91 6.19
CA LYS A 179 25.92 -2.07 7.03
C LYS A 179 25.17 -3.35 6.64
N GLN A 180 23.90 -3.25 6.22
CA GLN A 180 23.18 -4.42 5.71
C GLN A 180 23.71 -4.90 4.36
N ARG A 181 24.18 -3.99 3.50
CA ARG A 181 24.80 -4.32 2.21
C ARG A 181 26.14 -5.04 2.41
N GLU A 182 26.99 -4.54 3.30
CA GLU A 182 28.27 -5.18 3.65
C GLU A 182 28.06 -6.61 4.16
N LYS A 183 27.08 -6.82 5.04
CA LYS A 183 26.71 -8.16 5.52
C LYS A 183 26.27 -9.11 4.40
N LYS A 184 25.79 -8.58 3.27
CA LYS A 184 25.40 -9.35 2.08
C LYS A 184 26.52 -9.46 1.06
N GLY A 185 27.73 -8.97 1.35
CA GLY A 185 28.86 -8.93 0.42
C GLY A 185 28.70 -7.90 -0.70
N LEU A 186 27.78 -6.94 -0.57
CA LEU A 186 27.56 -5.88 -1.55
C LEU A 186 28.39 -4.64 -1.20
N PRO A 187 28.88 -3.89 -2.19
CA PRO A 187 29.56 -2.62 -1.94
C PRO A 187 28.60 -1.60 -1.32
N ARG A 188 29.17 -0.65 -0.57
CA ARG A 188 28.46 0.52 -0.08
C ARG A 188 27.87 1.29 -1.25
N ALA A 189 26.67 1.81 -1.05
CA ALA A 189 25.98 2.64 -2.02
C ALA A 189 25.94 4.10 -1.55
N GLY A 190 25.90 5.01 -2.53
CA GLY A 190 25.69 6.43 -2.28
C GLY A 190 24.29 6.71 -1.71
N ALA A 191 24.11 7.88 -1.10
CA ALA A 191 22.80 8.28 -0.57
C ALA A 191 21.70 8.23 -1.64
N ASP A 192 21.97 8.79 -2.82
CA ASP A 192 21.00 8.86 -3.93
C ASP A 192 20.60 7.48 -4.46
N GLU A 193 21.56 6.56 -4.54
CA GLU A 193 21.29 5.16 -4.93
C GLU A 193 20.39 4.46 -3.90
N LEU A 194 20.66 4.65 -2.60
CA LEU A 194 19.85 4.08 -1.53
C LEU A 194 18.44 4.68 -1.50
N ILE A 195 18.32 5.98 -1.75
CA ILE A 195 17.03 6.67 -1.86
C ILE A 195 16.24 6.10 -3.05
N SER A 196 16.86 6.04 -4.23
CA SER A 196 16.25 5.48 -5.44
C SER A 196 15.79 4.04 -5.22
N ALA A 197 16.64 3.20 -4.62
CA ALA A 197 16.29 1.82 -4.28
C ALA A 197 15.09 1.74 -3.32
N ALA A 198 15.04 2.61 -2.29
CA ALA A 198 13.92 2.66 -1.34
C ALA A 198 12.61 3.10 -2.02
N TRP A 199 12.67 3.98 -3.01
CA TRP A 199 11.51 4.38 -3.82
C TRP A 199 11.03 3.26 -4.75
N SER A 200 11.95 2.64 -5.50
CA SER A 200 11.67 1.57 -6.46
C SER A 200 11.11 0.31 -5.81
N PHE A 201 11.65 -0.09 -4.66
CA PHE A 201 11.25 -1.31 -3.95
C PHE A 201 9.73 -1.39 -3.70
N VAL A 202 9.11 -0.30 -3.28
CA VAL A 202 7.66 -0.28 -2.99
C VAL A 202 6.84 -0.38 -4.28
N ARG A 203 7.26 0.33 -5.34
CA ARG A 203 6.58 0.30 -6.63
C ARG A 203 6.70 -1.10 -7.25
N GLU A 204 7.90 -1.67 -7.30
CA GLU A 204 8.13 -3.00 -7.85
C GLU A 204 7.37 -4.09 -7.09
N ARG A 205 7.39 -4.09 -5.76
CA ARG A 205 6.61 -5.06 -4.97
C ARG A 205 5.12 -4.94 -5.23
N PHE A 206 4.60 -3.72 -5.34
CA PHE A 206 3.20 -3.51 -5.69
C PHE A 206 2.89 -4.05 -7.08
N ARG A 207 3.73 -3.74 -8.08
CA ARG A 207 3.57 -4.22 -9.45
C ARG A 207 3.61 -5.74 -9.52
N GLN A 208 4.58 -6.37 -8.87
CA GLN A 208 4.71 -7.83 -8.79
C GLN A 208 3.49 -8.48 -8.13
N TYR A 209 3.03 -7.93 -6.99
CA TYR A 209 1.83 -8.43 -6.32
C TYR A 209 0.60 -8.35 -7.24
N HIS A 210 0.35 -7.20 -7.85
CA HIS A 210 -0.82 -7.01 -8.72
C HIS A 210 -0.74 -7.85 -10.00
N LYS A 211 0.44 -7.96 -10.61
CA LYS A 211 0.69 -8.83 -11.76
C LYS A 211 0.39 -10.29 -11.43
N SER A 212 0.94 -10.80 -10.32
CA SER A 212 0.67 -12.16 -9.84
C SER A 212 -0.83 -12.40 -9.59
N ARG A 213 -1.52 -11.41 -9.01
CA ARG A 213 -2.97 -11.48 -8.76
C ARG A 213 -3.80 -11.48 -10.05
N TYR A 214 -3.42 -10.68 -11.03
CA TYR A 214 -4.05 -10.64 -12.34
C TYR A 214 -3.85 -11.97 -13.08
N GLU A 215 -2.61 -12.46 -13.13
CA GLU A 215 -2.27 -13.76 -13.72
C GLU A 215 -3.07 -14.90 -13.08
N HIS A 216 -3.12 -14.92 -11.75
CA HIS A 216 -3.96 -15.87 -11.00
C HIS A 216 -5.45 -15.71 -11.33
N GLY A 217 -5.95 -14.48 -11.46
CA GLY A 217 -7.31 -14.19 -11.91
C GLY A 217 -7.62 -14.75 -13.30
N MET A 218 -6.69 -14.60 -14.24
CA MET A 218 -6.79 -15.13 -15.60
C MET A 218 -6.76 -16.66 -15.61
N LYS A 219 -5.89 -17.29 -14.80
CA LYS A 219 -5.88 -18.75 -14.61
C LYS A 219 -7.22 -19.24 -14.08
N ARG A 220 -7.81 -18.56 -13.09
CA ARG A 220 -9.16 -18.89 -12.57
C ARG A 220 -10.27 -18.74 -13.60
N HIS A 221 -10.27 -17.64 -14.35
CA HIS A 221 -11.28 -17.42 -15.39
C HIS A 221 -11.19 -18.51 -16.47
N ARG A 222 -9.97 -18.88 -16.87
CA ARG A 222 -9.71 -19.97 -17.80
C ARG A 222 -10.16 -21.32 -17.23
N ALA A 223 -9.80 -21.64 -15.99
CA ALA A 223 -10.19 -22.87 -15.32
C ALA A 223 -11.71 -23.05 -15.28
N ARG A 224 -12.47 -21.97 -15.03
CA ARG A 224 -13.95 -22.01 -15.08
C ARG A 224 -14.50 -22.31 -16.47
N LYS A 225 -13.86 -21.81 -17.53
CA LYS A 225 -14.21 -22.13 -18.92
C LYS A 225 -13.82 -23.55 -19.33
N ASP A 226 -12.76 -24.07 -18.72
CA ASP A 226 -12.24 -25.42 -18.94
C ASP A 226 -12.96 -26.47 -18.08
N ALA A 227 -13.72 -26.08 -17.04
CA ALA A 227 -14.45 -26.98 -16.15
C ALA A 227 -15.42 -27.96 -16.86
N PRO A 228 -16.23 -27.55 -17.86
CA PRO A 228 -17.08 -28.48 -18.59
C PRO A 228 -16.34 -29.25 -19.71
N ARG A 229 -15.05 -29.01 -19.93
CA ARG A 229 -14.31 -29.54 -21.09
C ARG A 229 -13.62 -30.87 -20.79
N THR A 230 -13.51 -31.71 -21.81
CA THR A 230 -12.72 -32.94 -21.75
C THR A 230 -11.23 -32.67 -21.93
N ARG A 231 -10.38 -33.63 -21.55
CA ARG A 231 -8.92 -33.54 -21.74
C ARG A 231 -8.54 -33.30 -23.21
N LYS A 232 -9.21 -33.98 -24.15
CA LYS A 232 -8.95 -33.86 -25.60
C LYS A 232 -9.26 -32.45 -26.12
N GLU A 233 -10.34 -31.84 -25.64
CA GLU A 233 -10.70 -30.45 -26.01
C GLU A 233 -9.69 -29.43 -25.46
N ILE A 234 -9.25 -29.61 -24.22
CA ILE A 234 -8.21 -28.75 -23.62
C ILE A 234 -6.89 -28.90 -24.38
N GLU A 235 -6.52 -30.11 -24.76
CA GLU A 235 -5.32 -30.38 -25.56
C GLU A 235 -5.37 -29.70 -26.93
N LEU A 236 -6.50 -29.77 -27.63
CA LEU A 236 -6.68 -29.06 -28.90
C LEU A 236 -6.49 -27.54 -28.74
N LEU A 237 -7.07 -26.95 -27.69
CA LEU A 237 -6.92 -25.53 -27.39
C LEU A 237 -5.47 -25.13 -27.05
N VAL A 238 -4.75 -25.98 -26.31
CA VAL A 238 -3.33 -25.76 -25.98
C VAL A 238 -2.47 -25.84 -27.23
N ARG A 239 -2.69 -26.83 -28.10
CA ARG A 239 -1.97 -26.97 -29.38
C ARG A 239 -2.17 -25.74 -30.27
N GLN A 240 -3.41 -25.28 -30.43
CA GLN A 240 -3.70 -24.05 -31.18
C GLN A 240 -3.04 -22.81 -30.57
N GLN A 241 -2.95 -22.73 -29.24
CA GLN A 241 -2.26 -21.64 -28.54
C GLN A 241 -0.76 -21.65 -28.85
N ILE A 242 -0.09 -22.80 -28.71
CA ILE A 242 1.35 -22.93 -28.94
C ILE A 242 1.70 -22.67 -30.41
N GLN A 243 0.89 -23.16 -31.36
CA GLN A 243 1.08 -22.83 -32.79
C GLN A 243 1.02 -21.31 -33.05
N LYS A 244 0.09 -20.60 -32.40
CA LYS A 244 0.03 -19.13 -32.50
C LYS A 244 1.23 -18.44 -31.85
N GLU A 245 1.75 -18.98 -30.75
CA GLU A 245 2.96 -18.46 -30.09
C GLU A 245 4.21 -18.67 -30.96
N ILE A 246 4.35 -19.82 -31.61
CA ILE A 246 5.43 -20.11 -32.58
C ILE A 246 5.37 -19.14 -33.76
N ARG A 247 4.20 -18.98 -34.41
CA ARG A 247 4.03 -18.06 -35.55
C ARG A 247 4.36 -16.60 -35.20
N LYS A 248 4.16 -16.20 -33.94
CA LYS A 248 4.45 -14.85 -33.44
C LYS A 248 5.86 -14.71 -32.88
N GLY A 249 6.71 -15.73 -32.97
CA GLY A 249 8.06 -15.72 -32.40
C GLY A 249 8.07 -15.55 -30.87
N ARG A 250 7.08 -16.09 -30.16
CA ARG A 250 6.97 -16.02 -28.69
C ARG A 250 7.33 -17.34 -28.00
N PHE A 251 7.43 -18.41 -28.78
CA PHE A 251 7.87 -19.71 -28.30
C PHE A 251 9.02 -20.18 -29.20
N PHE A 252 10.14 -20.53 -28.58
CA PHE A 252 11.35 -20.99 -29.25
C PHE A 252 11.72 -22.35 -28.67
N GLY A 253 12.04 -23.31 -29.53
CA GLY A 253 12.41 -24.65 -29.10
C GLY A 253 12.29 -25.67 -30.23
N ASN A 254 12.81 -26.87 -29.98
CA ASN A 254 12.68 -28.02 -30.86
C ASN A 254 11.30 -28.71 -30.66
N LEU A 255 11.04 -29.76 -31.44
CA LEU A 255 9.79 -30.51 -31.37
C LEU A 255 9.52 -31.09 -29.96
N ASP A 256 10.56 -31.51 -29.26
CA ASP A 256 10.45 -32.06 -27.91
C ASP A 256 10.04 -30.98 -26.89
N ALA A 257 10.60 -29.77 -26.99
CA ALA A 257 10.19 -28.63 -26.18
C ALA A 257 8.70 -28.28 -26.40
N VAL A 258 8.23 -28.37 -27.64
CA VAL A 258 6.80 -28.17 -27.97
C VAL A 258 5.93 -29.24 -27.31
N ARG A 259 6.32 -30.52 -27.41
CA ARG A 259 5.58 -31.64 -26.80
C ARG A 259 5.52 -31.51 -25.28
N ALA A 260 6.65 -31.24 -24.63
CA ALA A 260 6.74 -31.04 -23.19
C ALA A 260 5.87 -29.87 -22.72
N GLU A 261 5.87 -28.74 -23.46
CA GLU A 261 5.05 -27.58 -23.09
C GLU A 261 3.55 -27.83 -23.28
N ILE A 262 3.15 -28.62 -24.29
CA ILE A 262 1.76 -29.08 -24.45
C ILE A 262 1.34 -29.90 -23.23
N GLU A 263 2.12 -30.92 -22.87
CA GLU A 263 1.81 -31.79 -21.72
C GLU A 263 1.73 -31.00 -20.41
N ARG A 264 2.69 -30.09 -20.18
CA ARG A 264 2.72 -29.23 -18.99
C ARG A 264 1.46 -28.37 -18.90
N ARG A 265 1.07 -27.68 -19.99
CA ARG A 265 -0.11 -26.80 -20.01
C ARG A 265 -1.43 -27.57 -19.92
N VAL A 266 -1.53 -28.74 -20.55
CA VAL A 266 -2.72 -29.61 -20.43
C VAL A 266 -2.86 -30.10 -19.00
N SER A 267 -1.77 -30.58 -18.39
CA SER A 267 -1.76 -31.03 -17.00
C SER A 267 -2.11 -29.90 -16.03
N GLU A 268 -1.54 -28.70 -16.21
CA GLU A 268 -1.87 -27.51 -15.42
C GLU A 268 -3.36 -27.15 -15.55
N ARG A 269 -3.89 -27.07 -16.77
CA ARG A 269 -5.30 -26.71 -17.00
C ARG A 269 -6.27 -27.77 -16.46
N MET A 270 -5.96 -29.06 -16.62
CA MET A 270 -6.76 -30.16 -16.09
C MET A 270 -6.80 -30.17 -14.56
N LYS A 271 -5.69 -29.84 -13.90
CA LYS A 271 -5.66 -29.68 -12.44
C LYS A 271 -6.52 -28.48 -12.02
N LEU A 272 -6.33 -27.33 -12.66
CA LEU A 272 -7.09 -26.12 -12.33
C LEU A 272 -8.59 -26.26 -12.63
N SER A 273 -9.00 -26.94 -13.71
CA SER A 273 -10.43 -27.08 -14.08
C SER A 273 -11.24 -27.87 -13.03
N ARG A 274 -10.59 -28.74 -12.26
CA ARG A 274 -11.18 -29.57 -11.20
C ARG A 274 -11.40 -28.86 -9.87
N GLY A 275 -11.26 -27.54 -9.81
CA GLY A 275 -11.53 -26.76 -8.59
C GLY A 275 -10.30 -26.33 -7.77
N HIS A 276 -9.11 -26.76 -8.18
CA HIS A 276 -7.83 -26.38 -7.54
C HIS A 276 -7.38 -24.97 -7.96
N TYR A 277 -8.15 -23.95 -7.62
CA TYR A 277 -7.83 -22.55 -7.95
C TYR A 277 -8.26 -21.57 -6.84
N ALA A 278 -8.53 -22.11 -5.64
CA ALA A 278 -9.00 -21.36 -4.49
C ALA A 278 -7.88 -20.46 -3.94
N ARG A 279 -8.24 -19.25 -3.52
CA ARG A 279 -7.29 -18.24 -3.01
C ARG A 279 -6.60 -18.60 -1.68
N LEU A 280 -7.10 -19.62 -0.98
CA LEU A 280 -6.71 -19.99 0.38
C LEU A 280 -6.22 -21.44 0.50
N GLY A 281 -6.17 -22.20 -0.61
CA GLY A 281 -6.00 -23.66 -0.56
C GLY A 281 -4.78 -24.22 -1.29
N ASP A 282 -3.99 -23.41 -2.00
CA ASP A 282 -2.88 -23.95 -2.81
C ASP A 282 -1.51 -23.61 -2.22
N ALA A 283 -0.87 -24.64 -1.67
CA ALA A 283 0.58 -24.73 -1.43
C ALA A 283 1.40 -24.74 -2.73
N LEU A 284 0.77 -24.53 -3.89
CA LEU A 284 1.37 -24.65 -5.23
C LEU A 284 1.83 -23.31 -5.84
N LEU A 285 1.85 -22.22 -5.06
CA LEU A 285 2.45 -20.94 -5.48
C LEU A 285 3.79 -20.60 -4.81
N VAL A 286 4.34 -21.52 -4.01
CA VAL A 286 5.74 -21.44 -3.57
C VAL A 286 6.35 -22.84 -3.61
N THR A 287 7.03 -23.14 -4.71
CA THR A 287 8.13 -24.11 -4.70
C THR A 287 9.31 -23.41 -5.34
N THR A 288 10.28 -23.10 -4.47
CA THR A 288 11.65 -22.61 -4.70
C THR A 288 11.82 -21.37 -5.56
#